data_AF-A0A2D7LD43-F1
#
_entry.id   AF-A0A2D7LD43-F1
#
_cell.length_a   1.000
_cell.length_b   1.000
_cell.length_c   1.000
_cell.angle_alpha   90.00
_cell.angle_beta   90.00
_cell.angle_gamma   90.00
#
_symmetry.space_group_name_H-M   'P 1'
#
loop_
_entity.id
_entity.type
_entity.pdbx_description
1 polymer ?
#
loop_
_entity_poly.entity_id
_entity_poly.type
_entity_poly.pdbx_seq_one_letter_code
_entity_poly.pdbx_strand_id
1 'polypeptide(L)'
;MKFLYLIKSRYSILALFFFVSACVSSNDNSIGIPPVNVDVIEENNGVVSKPTLDNPGLSDENDFEAVAERQTIESDAERLKQNQEVYTIIQPTNVPRRPGTNIPNVVEYALITNNPPGVTIYERRFKSQARFERNCNRYVSDSSAQEAFLMAGGPQRDQFGIDPDGDGYACRWDPSPFRKAVGN
;
A
#
# COMPACT_ATOMS: atom_id res chain seq x y z
N MET A 1 6.65 28.52 -70.50
CA MET A 1 5.34 28.30 -69.83
C MET A 1 5.64 28.14 -68.35
N LYS A 2 5.49 29.22 -67.57
CA LYS A 2 4.42 29.46 -66.56
C LYS A 2 4.35 28.37 -65.46
N PHE A 3 4.35 28.62 -64.15
CA PHE A 3 4.46 29.82 -63.31
C PHE A 3 4.71 29.34 -61.85
N LEU A 4 5.65 29.98 -61.16
CA LEU A 4 5.74 30.38 -59.73
C LEU A 4 5.33 29.49 -58.54
N TYR A 5 6.30 29.39 -57.61
CA TYR A 5 6.20 29.51 -56.14
C TYR A 5 5.01 30.33 -55.62
N LEU A 6 4.40 29.90 -54.49
CA LEU A 6 3.91 30.82 -53.46
C LEU A 6 3.69 30.14 -52.09
N ILE A 7 4.58 30.47 -51.17
CA ILE A 7 4.40 30.47 -49.72
C ILE A 7 3.33 31.53 -49.37
N LYS A 8 2.32 31.19 -48.55
CA LYS A 8 1.82 32.05 -47.45
C LYS A 8 0.62 31.47 -46.70
N SER A 9 0.73 31.52 -45.37
CA SER A 9 -0.27 32.06 -44.42
C SER A 9 -1.57 31.23 -44.24
N ARG A 10 -2.01 30.88 -43.02
CA ARG A 10 -2.28 31.82 -41.93
C ARG A 10 -2.25 31.16 -40.55
N TYR A 11 -1.63 31.89 -39.62
CA TYR A 11 -1.91 31.88 -38.19
C TYR A 11 -3.41 32.10 -37.92
N SER A 12 -4.00 31.37 -36.97
CA SER A 12 -4.71 32.02 -35.87
C SER A 12 -4.94 31.04 -34.72
N ILE A 13 -4.40 31.41 -33.58
CA ILE A 13 -4.54 30.82 -32.27
C ILE A 13 -6.00 30.91 -31.84
N LEU A 14 -6.62 29.81 -31.50
CA LEU A 14 -7.82 29.78 -30.65
C LEU A 14 -7.59 28.72 -29.57
N ALA A 15 -6.81 29.14 -28.58
CA ALA A 15 -6.72 28.47 -27.29
C ALA A 15 -8.07 28.63 -26.59
N LEU A 16 -8.92 27.62 -26.71
CA LEU A 16 -10.09 27.46 -25.85
C LEU A 16 -9.60 26.87 -24.52
N PHE A 17 -9.07 27.77 -23.68
CA PHE A 17 -8.94 27.53 -22.25
C PHE A 17 -10.34 27.47 -21.64
N PHE A 18 -10.91 26.27 -21.56
CA PHE A 18 -11.96 26.02 -20.58
C PHE A 18 -11.30 25.87 -19.21
N PHE A 19 -11.19 26.99 -18.49
CA PHE A 19 -10.99 26.96 -17.04
C PHE A 19 -12.22 26.34 -16.40
N VAL A 20 -12.15 25.04 -16.06
CA VAL A 20 -13.06 24.45 -15.07
C VAL A 20 -12.60 24.96 -13.71
N SER A 21 -13.15 26.09 -13.29
CA SER A 21 -13.09 26.57 -11.92
C SER A 21 -14.10 25.77 -11.09
N ALA A 22 -13.68 24.61 -10.58
CA ALA A 22 -14.42 23.93 -9.52
C ALA A 22 -14.05 24.59 -8.19
N CYS A 23 -14.79 25.63 -7.81
CA CYS A 23 -14.85 26.06 -6.42
C CYS A 23 -15.76 25.07 -5.69
N VAL A 24 -15.18 24.14 -4.93
CA VAL A 24 -15.93 23.43 -3.88
C VAL A 24 -16.24 24.46 -2.80
N SER A 25 -17.51 24.83 -2.63
CA SER A 25 -17.96 25.49 -1.40
C SER A 25 -17.96 24.43 -0.30
N SER A 26 -17.11 24.63 0.71
CA SER A 26 -17.22 23.96 1.99
C SER A 26 -18.60 24.22 2.58
N ASN A 27 -19.39 23.16 2.74
CA ASN A 27 -20.57 23.20 3.59
C ASN A 27 -20.08 23.09 5.04
N ASP A 28 -19.66 24.21 5.62
CA ASP A 28 -19.42 24.32 7.05
C ASP A 28 -20.78 24.35 7.75
N ASN A 29 -21.41 23.18 7.89
CA ASN A 29 -22.51 23.01 8.83
C ASN A 29 -21.93 22.82 10.24
N SER A 30 -21.24 23.86 10.71
CA SER A 30 -20.88 24.02 12.11
C SER A 30 -22.18 24.26 12.87
N ILE A 31 -22.75 23.18 13.40
CA ILE A 31 -23.79 23.26 14.42
C ILE A 31 -23.16 24.00 15.59
N GLY A 32 -23.48 25.29 15.70
CA GLY A 32 -23.06 26.13 16.82
C GLY A 32 -23.53 25.47 18.11
N ILE A 33 -22.56 25.12 18.96
CA ILE A 33 -22.82 24.82 20.36
C ILE A 33 -23.33 26.13 20.97
N PRO A 34 -24.58 26.21 21.46
CA PRO A 34 -25.04 27.41 22.15
C PRO A 34 -24.19 27.59 23.42
N PRO A 35 -23.91 28.84 23.84
CA PRO A 35 -23.20 29.07 25.09
C PRO A 35 -23.98 28.44 26.24
N VAL A 36 -23.34 27.54 26.97
CA VAL A 36 -23.87 26.98 28.21
C VAL A 36 -23.96 28.13 29.21
N ASN A 37 -25.17 28.66 29.40
CA ASN A 37 -25.46 29.48 30.58
C ASN A 37 -25.43 28.53 31.79
N VAL A 38 -24.33 28.59 32.53
CA VAL A 38 -24.29 28.12 33.91
C VAL A 38 -25.26 29.03 34.66
N ASP A 39 -26.38 28.46 35.10
CA ASP A 39 -27.21 28.86 36.27
C ASP A 39 -28.67 28.42 36.04
N VAL A 40 -28.97 27.13 36.23
CA VAL A 40 -30.15 26.60 36.95
C VAL A 40 -29.87 25.11 37.21
N ILE A 41 -29.47 24.75 38.43
CA ILE A 41 -29.60 23.37 38.91
C ILE A 41 -31.05 23.23 39.38
N GLU A 42 -31.93 22.72 38.52
CA GLU A 42 -33.14 22.06 39.00
C GLU A 42 -32.77 20.59 39.24
N GLU A 43 -32.78 20.17 40.50
CA GLU A 43 -32.72 18.75 40.89
C GLU A 43 -33.97 18.02 40.38
N ASN A 44 -34.01 17.70 39.08
CA ASN A 44 -34.83 16.60 38.61
C ASN A 44 -34.07 15.32 38.91
N ASN A 45 -34.40 14.76 40.07
CA ASN A 45 -34.02 13.41 40.48
C ASN A 45 -34.74 12.41 39.56
N GLY A 46 -34.31 12.37 38.29
CA GLY A 46 -34.81 11.47 37.28
C GLY A 46 -34.31 10.07 37.63
N VAL A 47 -35.16 9.30 38.30
CA VAL A 47 -34.99 7.85 38.40
C VAL A 47 -35.03 7.33 36.96
N VAL A 48 -33.86 7.15 36.35
CA VAL A 48 -33.72 6.36 35.13
C VAL A 48 -34.02 4.93 35.55
N SER A 49 -35.30 4.54 35.46
CA SER A 49 -35.71 3.16 35.65
C SER A 49 -34.94 2.31 34.65
N LYS A 50 -34.12 1.39 35.16
CA LYS A 50 -33.50 0.30 34.40
C LYS A 50 -34.58 -0.30 33.49
N PRO A 51 -34.35 -0.46 32.16
CA PRO A 51 -35.31 -1.15 31.33
C PRO A 51 -35.51 -2.57 31.90
N THR A 52 -36.74 -2.90 32.29
CA THR A 52 -37.09 -4.25 32.71
C THR A 52 -37.07 -5.14 31.48
N LEU A 53 -35.92 -5.76 31.23
CA LEU A 53 -35.74 -6.75 30.18
C LEU A 53 -36.11 -8.14 30.72
N ASP A 54 -37.38 -8.33 31.11
CA ASP A 54 -37.93 -9.67 31.31
C ASP A 54 -38.22 -10.28 29.95
N ASN A 55 -37.14 -10.67 29.26
CA ASN A 55 -37.23 -11.38 28.00
C ASN A 55 -36.53 -12.73 28.20
N PRO A 56 -37.26 -13.79 28.62
CA PRO A 56 -36.69 -15.08 29.01
C PRO A 56 -36.00 -15.85 27.86
N GLY A 57 -35.92 -15.26 26.67
CA GLY A 57 -35.14 -15.75 25.52
C GLY A 57 -34.02 -14.82 25.06
N LEU A 58 -33.79 -13.67 25.69
CA LEU A 58 -32.61 -12.84 25.44
C LEU A 58 -31.56 -13.09 26.51
N SER A 59 -30.35 -13.20 26.02
CA SER A 59 -29.13 -13.42 26.77
C SER A 59 -28.80 -12.15 27.56
N ASP A 60 -28.48 -12.29 28.84
CA ASP A 60 -28.33 -11.20 29.81
C ASP A 60 -26.88 -10.74 30.00
N GLU A 61 -25.99 -11.05 29.05
CA GLU A 61 -24.58 -10.63 29.02
C GLU A 61 -24.42 -9.10 28.87
N ASN A 62 -25.50 -8.38 28.56
CA ASN A 62 -25.52 -6.92 28.55
C ASN A 62 -26.05 -6.30 29.87
N ASP A 63 -26.48 -7.10 30.85
CA ASP A 63 -26.87 -6.62 32.18
C ASP A 63 -25.68 -6.70 33.16
N PHE A 64 -25.13 -5.54 33.50
CA PHE A 64 -23.96 -5.42 34.37
C PHE A 64 -24.16 -6.04 35.77
N GLU A 65 -25.38 -6.01 36.32
CA GLU A 65 -25.66 -6.58 37.64
C GLU A 65 -25.65 -8.12 37.56
N ALA A 66 -26.29 -8.66 36.53
CA ALA A 66 -26.40 -10.10 36.29
C ALA A 66 -25.02 -10.73 35.97
N VAL A 67 -24.16 -10.00 35.26
CA VAL A 67 -22.78 -10.41 34.98
C VAL A 67 -21.89 -10.28 36.22
N ALA A 68 -22.05 -9.22 37.03
CA ALA A 68 -21.26 -9.02 38.25
C ALA A 68 -21.50 -10.11 39.30
N GLU A 69 -22.72 -10.67 39.37
CA GLU A 69 -23.02 -11.80 40.25
C GLU A 69 -22.32 -13.11 39.82
N ARG A 70 -22.07 -13.28 38.51
CA ARG A 70 -21.47 -14.50 37.93
C ARG A 70 -19.98 -14.44 37.71
N GLN A 71 -19.47 -13.25 37.38
CA GLN A 71 -18.06 -13.00 37.10
C GLN A 71 -17.44 -12.33 38.31
N THR A 72 -16.79 -13.15 39.15
CA THR A 72 -16.04 -12.64 40.30
C THR A 72 -14.61 -12.26 39.90
N ILE A 73 -13.97 -11.44 40.74
CA ILE A 73 -12.57 -11.05 40.58
C ILE A 73 -11.66 -12.29 40.60
N GLU A 74 -12.00 -13.27 41.43
CA GLU A 74 -11.28 -14.53 41.56
C GLU A 74 -11.38 -15.37 40.27
N SER A 75 -12.57 -15.46 39.68
CA SER A 75 -12.79 -16.15 38.39
C SER A 75 -11.99 -15.50 37.26
N ASP A 76 -11.94 -14.17 37.21
CA ASP A 76 -11.16 -13.45 36.20
C ASP A 76 -9.64 -13.61 36.44
N ALA A 77 -9.20 -13.59 37.70
CA ALA A 77 -7.81 -13.87 38.05
C ALA A 77 -7.37 -15.29 37.65
N GLU A 78 -8.23 -16.29 37.81
CA GLU A 78 -7.99 -17.68 37.37
C GLU A 78 -7.82 -17.74 35.84
N ARG A 79 -8.71 -17.10 35.08
CA ARG A 79 -8.61 -17.02 33.61
C ARG A 79 -7.36 -16.30 33.14
N LEU A 80 -6.98 -15.21 33.81
CA LEU A 80 -5.74 -14.50 33.51
C LEU A 80 -4.52 -15.37 33.77
N LYS A 81 -4.50 -16.14 34.87
CA LYS A 81 -3.43 -17.13 35.12
C LYS A 81 -3.36 -18.17 34.01
N GLN A 82 -4.50 -18.75 33.61
CA GLN A 82 -4.55 -19.72 32.50
C GLN A 82 -4.05 -19.11 31.18
N ASN A 83 -4.45 -17.87 30.87
CA ASN A 83 -3.98 -17.17 29.69
C ASN A 83 -2.47 -16.88 29.75
N GLN A 84 -1.95 -16.53 30.94
CA GLN A 84 -0.52 -16.32 31.16
C GLN A 84 0.29 -17.60 31.00
N GLU A 85 -0.24 -18.75 31.44
CA GLU A 85 0.40 -20.06 31.27
C GLU A 85 0.53 -20.48 29.80
N VAL A 86 -0.39 -20.05 28.94
CA VAL A 86 -0.38 -20.34 27.50
C VAL A 86 0.30 -19.24 26.68
N TYR A 87 0.50 -18.06 27.27
CA TYR A 87 1.06 -16.91 26.56
C TYR A 87 2.51 -17.15 26.18
N THR A 88 2.79 -17.11 24.88
CA THR A 88 4.15 -17.21 24.33
C THR A 88 4.43 -16.00 23.45
N ILE A 89 5.49 -15.26 23.78
CA ILE A 89 6.00 -14.18 22.93
C ILE A 89 6.95 -14.79 21.91
N ILE A 90 6.57 -14.81 20.64
CA ILE A 90 7.47 -15.17 19.54
C ILE A 90 8.26 -13.92 19.16
N GLN A 91 9.57 -13.95 19.43
CA GLN A 91 10.45 -12.88 18.97
C GLN A 91 10.60 -12.95 17.45
N PRO A 92 10.59 -11.80 16.73
CA PRO A 92 10.89 -11.78 15.31
C PRO A 92 12.28 -12.36 15.06
N THR A 93 12.34 -13.54 14.45
CA THR A 93 13.60 -14.12 13.96
C THR A 93 13.81 -13.75 12.50
N ASN A 94 15.06 -13.60 12.08
CA ASN A 94 15.39 -13.45 10.66
C ASN A 94 14.78 -14.58 9.85
N VAL A 95 14.18 -14.25 8.71
CA VAL A 95 13.59 -15.23 7.80
C VAL A 95 14.70 -16.19 7.33
N PRO A 96 14.52 -17.52 7.41
CA PRO A 96 15.55 -18.45 6.98
C PRO A 96 15.91 -18.23 5.51
N ARG A 97 17.20 -18.13 5.20
CA ARG A 97 17.68 -18.09 3.82
C ARG A 97 17.42 -19.45 3.18
N ARG A 98 16.88 -19.47 1.96
CA ARG A 98 16.66 -20.69 1.18
C ARG A 98 17.98 -21.46 1.04
N PRO A 99 18.12 -22.68 1.58
CA PRO A 99 19.36 -23.44 1.46
C PRO A 99 19.52 -24.01 0.05
N GLY A 100 20.77 -24.01 -0.47
CA GLY A 100 21.16 -24.87 -1.59
C GLY A 100 20.89 -24.38 -3.01
N THR A 101 20.45 -23.13 -3.20
CA THR A 101 20.29 -22.58 -4.55
C THR A 101 21.17 -21.36 -4.74
N ASN A 102 22.16 -21.41 -5.65
CA ASN A 102 22.91 -20.24 -6.16
C ASN A 102 22.02 -19.30 -7.00
N ILE A 103 20.73 -19.25 -6.68
CA ILE A 103 19.73 -18.44 -7.34
C ILE A 103 19.82 -17.03 -6.75
N PRO A 104 20.00 -15.99 -7.57
CA PRO A 104 20.00 -14.61 -7.10
C PRO A 104 18.69 -14.24 -6.41
N ASN A 105 18.78 -13.57 -5.25
CA ASN A 105 17.61 -13.05 -4.57
C ASN A 105 17.25 -11.66 -5.12
N VAL A 106 16.10 -11.56 -5.80
CA VAL A 106 15.63 -10.30 -6.40
C VAL A 106 15.30 -9.22 -5.37
N VAL A 107 14.88 -9.62 -4.16
CA VAL A 107 14.59 -8.66 -3.06
C VAL A 107 15.90 -8.09 -2.52
N GLU A 108 16.91 -8.94 -2.30
CA GLU A 108 18.24 -8.49 -1.90
C GLU A 108 18.82 -7.54 -2.96
N TYR A 109 18.68 -7.88 -4.24
CA TYR A 109 19.09 -7.00 -5.34
C TYR A 109 18.37 -5.64 -5.32
N ALA A 110 17.07 -5.61 -5.03
CA ALA A 110 16.28 -4.38 -4.92
C ALA A 110 16.79 -3.46 -3.80
N LEU A 111 17.25 -4.05 -2.69
CA LEU A 111 17.70 -3.34 -1.49
C LEU A 111 19.15 -2.84 -1.60
N ILE A 112 20.04 -3.56 -2.28
CA ILE A 112 21.45 -3.16 -2.44
C ILE A 112 21.65 -2.17 -3.60
N THR A 113 20.76 -2.20 -4.60
CA THR A 113 20.88 -1.37 -5.81
C THR A 113 20.11 -0.07 -5.61
N ASN A 114 20.62 1.05 -6.13
CA ASN A 114 19.98 2.37 -6.09
C ASN A 114 19.66 2.94 -7.48
N ASN A 115 19.69 2.11 -8.53
CA ASN A 115 19.42 2.60 -9.88
C ASN A 115 17.97 3.10 -9.98
N PRO A 116 17.73 4.27 -10.58
CA PRO A 116 16.38 4.73 -10.86
C PRO A 116 15.78 3.91 -12.02
N PRO A 117 14.52 3.45 -11.92
CA PRO A 117 13.84 2.77 -13.03
C PRO A 117 13.81 3.63 -14.30
N GLY A 118 14.07 3.02 -15.45
CA GLY A 118 14.08 3.66 -16.77
C GLY A 118 15.28 4.57 -17.05
N VAL A 119 16.23 4.71 -16.11
CA VAL A 119 17.46 5.50 -16.33
C VAL A 119 18.59 4.59 -16.75
N THR A 120 19.15 4.84 -17.94
CA THR A 120 20.26 4.04 -18.48
C THR A 120 21.52 4.21 -17.62
N ILE A 121 21.89 3.13 -16.93
CA ILE A 121 23.17 2.98 -16.19
C ILE A 121 24.13 2.07 -16.97
N TYR A 122 23.58 1.08 -17.69
CA TYR A 122 24.31 0.08 -18.46
C TYR A 122 24.08 0.31 -19.96
N GLU A 123 25.15 0.66 -20.69
CA GLU A 123 25.05 0.92 -22.12
C GLU A 123 24.63 -0.33 -22.90
N ARG A 124 23.59 -0.20 -23.74
CA ARG A 124 23.15 -1.24 -24.68
C ARG A 124 23.31 -0.75 -26.11
N ARG A 125 24.21 -1.40 -26.88
CA ARG A 125 24.51 -1.03 -28.27
C ARG A 125 23.44 -1.50 -29.28
N PHE A 126 22.73 -2.58 -28.97
CA PHE A 126 21.73 -3.19 -29.87
C PHE A 126 20.41 -3.40 -29.14
N LYS A 127 19.63 -2.32 -29.01
CA LYS A 127 18.29 -2.34 -28.43
C LYS A 127 17.27 -2.81 -29.47
N SER A 128 16.39 -3.73 -29.10
CA SER A 128 15.31 -4.20 -29.97
C SER A 128 14.05 -4.46 -29.16
N GLN A 129 13.02 -3.63 -29.39
CA GLN A 129 11.75 -3.73 -28.69
C GLN A 129 11.05 -5.07 -28.96
N ALA A 130 11.04 -5.52 -30.22
CA ALA A 130 10.47 -6.82 -30.59
C ALA A 130 11.20 -8.01 -29.93
N ARG A 131 12.53 -7.92 -29.74
CA ARG A 131 13.29 -8.94 -29.01
C ARG A 131 12.94 -8.93 -27.53
N PHE A 132 12.89 -7.75 -26.92
CA PHE A 132 12.51 -7.54 -25.52
C PHE A 132 11.15 -8.15 -25.22
N GLU A 133 10.10 -7.78 -25.97
CA GLU A 133 8.73 -8.25 -25.74
C GLU A 133 8.64 -9.78 -25.85
N ARG A 134 9.20 -10.35 -26.92
CA ARG A 134 9.21 -11.81 -27.13
C ARG A 134 9.94 -12.55 -26.02
N ASN A 135 11.04 -12.00 -25.51
CA ASN A 135 11.85 -12.67 -24.49
C ASN A 135 11.25 -12.51 -23.09
N CYS A 136 10.64 -11.37 -22.78
CA CYS A 136 9.91 -11.17 -21.53
C CYS A 136 8.69 -12.10 -21.40
N ASN A 137 7.99 -12.37 -22.50
CA ASN A 137 6.86 -13.29 -22.51
C ASN A 137 7.22 -14.77 -22.24
N ARG A 138 8.51 -15.11 -22.09
CA ARG A 138 8.97 -16.47 -21.73
C ARG A 138 8.92 -16.72 -20.23
N TYR A 139 8.83 -15.68 -19.42
CA TYR A 139 8.87 -15.74 -17.97
C TYR A 139 7.46 -15.65 -17.40
N VAL A 140 7.21 -16.37 -16.30
CA VAL A 140 5.90 -16.39 -15.63
C VAL A 140 5.60 -15.07 -14.93
N SER A 141 6.65 -14.35 -14.51
CA SER A 141 6.56 -13.05 -13.86
C SER A 141 7.80 -12.20 -14.11
N ASP A 142 7.69 -10.88 -13.93
CA ASP A 142 8.85 -9.97 -14.03
C ASP A 142 9.93 -10.31 -13.00
N SER A 143 9.55 -10.74 -11.79
CA SER A 143 10.52 -11.21 -10.79
C SER A 143 11.29 -12.46 -11.23
N SER A 144 10.63 -13.40 -11.92
CA SER A 144 11.32 -14.57 -12.48
C SER A 144 12.25 -14.20 -13.65
N ALA A 145 11.90 -13.16 -14.42
CA ALA A 145 12.79 -12.61 -15.44
C ALA A 145 14.01 -11.93 -14.82
N GLN A 146 13.83 -11.16 -13.73
CA GLN A 146 14.92 -10.53 -12.98
C GLN A 146 15.88 -11.56 -12.39
N GLU A 147 15.36 -12.65 -11.82
CA GLU A 147 16.17 -13.74 -11.30
C GLU A 147 17.05 -14.36 -12.39
N ALA A 148 16.45 -14.69 -13.55
CA ALA A 148 17.18 -15.25 -14.68
C ALA A 148 18.21 -14.26 -15.25
N PHE A 149 17.85 -12.98 -15.33
CA PHE A 149 18.74 -11.90 -15.75
C PHE A 149 19.98 -11.84 -14.87
N LEU A 150 19.81 -11.78 -13.54
CA LEU A 150 20.91 -11.77 -12.58
C LEU A 150 21.77 -13.04 -12.69
N MET A 151 21.14 -14.20 -12.89
CA MET A 151 21.83 -15.48 -13.03
C MET A 151 22.70 -15.54 -14.31
N ALA A 152 22.29 -14.89 -15.38
CA ALA A 152 23.01 -14.86 -16.66
C ALA A 152 24.12 -13.79 -16.75
N GLY A 153 24.40 -13.09 -15.66
CA GLY A 153 25.42 -12.03 -15.58
C GLY A 153 24.85 -10.64 -15.31
N GLY A 154 23.53 -10.52 -15.19
CA GLY A 154 22.85 -9.33 -14.70
C GLY A 154 23.10 -8.08 -15.54
N PRO A 155 23.13 -6.90 -14.91
CA PRO A 155 23.19 -5.63 -15.61
C PRO A 155 24.39 -5.46 -16.54
N GLN A 156 25.55 -5.98 -16.13
CA GLN A 156 26.76 -5.97 -16.97
C GLN A 156 26.57 -6.73 -18.29
N ARG A 157 25.75 -7.79 -18.30
CA ARG A 157 25.56 -8.63 -19.49
C ARG A 157 24.11 -9.08 -19.64
N ASP A 158 23.33 -8.30 -20.39
CA ASP A 158 21.99 -8.68 -20.83
C ASP A 158 22.03 -9.69 -21.98
N GLN A 159 22.32 -10.95 -21.64
CA GLN A 159 22.35 -12.05 -22.61
C GLN A 159 20.99 -12.26 -23.27
N PHE A 160 19.91 -12.07 -22.52
CA PHE A 160 18.56 -12.34 -22.97
C PHE A 160 17.93 -11.18 -23.73
N GLY A 161 18.49 -9.98 -23.69
CA GLY A 161 17.87 -8.81 -24.34
C GLY A 161 16.59 -8.38 -23.63
N ILE A 162 16.55 -8.50 -22.30
CA ILE A 162 15.38 -8.21 -21.47
C ILE A 162 15.55 -6.93 -20.64
N ASP A 163 16.66 -6.21 -20.76
CA ASP A 163 16.90 -4.88 -20.17
C ASP A 163 17.43 -3.92 -21.26
N PRO A 164 16.58 -3.48 -22.22
CA PRO A 164 16.98 -2.65 -23.34
C PRO A 164 17.23 -1.19 -22.95
N ASP A 165 16.58 -0.68 -21.92
CA ASP A 165 16.81 0.64 -21.35
C ASP A 165 18.10 0.70 -20.54
N GLY A 166 18.57 -0.42 -20.01
CA GLY A 166 19.86 -0.54 -19.34
C GLY A 166 19.83 0.03 -17.93
N ASP A 167 18.68 -0.01 -17.25
CA ASP A 167 18.55 0.47 -15.87
C ASP A 167 18.97 -0.60 -14.84
N GLY A 168 19.24 -1.82 -15.32
CA GLY A 168 19.61 -2.96 -14.49
C GLY A 168 18.42 -3.75 -13.96
N TYR A 169 17.23 -3.51 -14.51
CA TYR A 169 15.99 -4.22 -14.22
C TYR A 169 15.46 -4.89 -15.49
N ALA A 170 15.16 -6.17 -15.39
CA ALA A 170 14.68 -6.97 -16.48
C ALA A 170 13.18 -6.81 -16.66
N CYS A 171 12.75 -6.80 -17.93
CA CYS A 171 11.35 -6.72 -18.32
C CYS A 171 10.66 -5.49 -17.73
N ARG A 172 9.62 -5.68 -16.94
CA ARG A 172 8.89 -4.58 -16.28
C ARG A 172 9.09 -4.61 -14.76
N TRP A 173 10.18 -5.23 -14.30
CA TRP A 173 10.43 -5.42 -12.88
C TRP A 173 10.73 -4.08 -12.18
N ASP A 174 9.95 -3.76 -11.15
CA ASP A 174 10.10 -2.54 -10.36
C ASP A 174 10.65 -2.86 -8.96
N PRO A 175 11.82 -2.32 -8.56
CA PRO A 175 12.36 -2.51 -7.21
C PRO A 175 11.63 -1.69 -6.13
N SER A 176 10.82 -0.70 -6.52
CA SER A 176 10.23 0.30 -5.61
C SER A 176 9.40 -0.30 -4.47
N PRO A 177 8.54 -1.32 -4.69
CA PRO A 177 7.77 -1.93 -3.62
C PRO A 177 8.65 -2.54 -2.51
N PHE A 178 9.77 -3.18 -2.89
CA PHE A 178 10.70 -3.79 -1.94
C PHE A 178 11.45 -2.75 -1.11
N ARG A 179 11.86 -1.64 -1.75
CA ARG A 179 12.53 -0.52 -1.06
C ARG A 179 11.60 0.16 -0.05
N LYS A 180 10.34 0.38 -0.43
CA LYS A 180 9.33 0.99 0.45
C LYS A 180 9.03 0.13 1.68
N ALA A 181 9.05 -1.19 1.56
CA ALA A 181 8.77 -2.09 2.66
C ALA A 181 9.80 -2.02 3.81
N VAL A 182 11.03 -1.55 3.54
CA VAL A 182 12.11 -1.44 4.54
C VAL A 182 12.26 -0.01 5.09
N GLY A 183 11.78 1.00 4.36
CA GLY A 183 11.99 2.42 4.66
C GLY A 183 11.01 3.06 5.66
N ASN A 184 10.52 2.30 6.65
CA ASN A 184 9.70 2.85 7.75
C ASN A 184 10.57 3.25 8.94
#